data_AF-A0A955WUR1-F1
#
_entry.id   AF-A0A955WUR1-F1
#
_cell.length_a   1.000
_cell.length_b   1.000
_cell.length_c   1.000
_cell.angle_alpha   90.00
_cell.angle_beta   90.00
_cell.angle_gamma   90.00
#
_symmetry.space_group_name_H-M   'P 1'
#
loop_
_entity.id
_entity.type
_entity.pdbx_description
1 polymer ?
#
loop_
_entity_poly.entity_id
_entity_poly.type
_entity_poly.pdbx_seq_one_letter_code
_entity_poly.pdbx_strand_id
1 'polypeptide(L)'
;MIRAICLLAAVFGAAPAWAEAAPHIIEGEFAAKVPTEPETGAWTKATPLTVTLYRQRTVRLRDKDVNHKLDTELGPRTAAVKVVYSKKQLGVQVSWDDATQDQLEHAHFDAFGDAVAIEFPQKYGMGESLPYVGMGDIDHPVVVTIQRAHKDASHNRQFVAAGFGSLTAIERDTEMKMTYDAAAKRWHAVFVRPLKDHNLDLTHGLVPMGLAIWEGGVHERGGNKALAPWRFIRLGKHKLDPDYLAYVSWGEDGQPIGDPKKGETIAKTQCIACHRFADQQVAPVGIAPGLENIGGYAVARYLQESVQEPSKVILRPLNPNRHYDKSGKRDPHGAYPNAVAYTWSVPGADGKHMSKMPPFAHLPADDVNNLVAYLKTIKDPLNTKGAQ
;
A
#
# COMPACT_ATOMS: atom_id res chain seq x y z
N MET A 1 53.37 -39.47 -35.28
CA MET A 1 52.07 -38.88 -35.65
C MET A 1 51.22 -38.81 -34.38
N ILE A 2 51.18 -37.64 -33.73
CA ILE A 2 50.40 -37.43 -32.50
C ILE A 2 49.20 -36.57 -32.91
N ARG A 3 47.99 -37.12 -32.78
CA ARG A 3 46.73 -36.43 -33.05
C ARG A 3 46.43 -35.48 -31.89
N ALA A 4 46.46 -34.18 -32.16
CA ALA A 4 46.00 -33.16 -31.22
C ALA A 4 44.46 -33.13 -31.22
N ILE A 5 43.87 -33.37 -30.05
CA ILE A 5 42.43 -33.22 -29.80
C ILE A 5 42.17 -31.76 -29.44
N CYS A 6 41.47 -31.03 -30.32
CA CYS A 6 40.94 -29.70 -30.00
C CYS A 6 39.70 -29.84 -29.11
N LEU A 7 39.84 -29.51 -27.83
CA LEU A 7 38.71 -29.26 -26.93
C LEU A 7 38.17 -27.85 -27.22
N LEU A 8 36.98 -27.75 -27.81
CA LEU A 8 36.19 -26.52 -27.79
C LEU A 8 35.68 -26.33 -26.35
N ALA A 9 36.22 -25.34 -25.64
CA ALA A 9 35.63 -24.85 -24.41
C ALA A 9 34.36 -24.06 -24.76
N ALA A 10 33.19 -24.63 -24.45
CA ALA A 10 31.94 -23.90 -24.48
C ALA A 10 31.95 -22.88 -23.33
N VAL A 11 32.08 -21.59 -23.68
CA VAL A 11 31.87 -20.49 -22.73
C VAL A 11 30.38 -20.42 -22.46
N PHE A 12 29.91 -21.11 -21.41
CA PHE A 12 28.63 -20.81 -20.81
C PHE A 12 28.75 -19.42 -20.17
N GLY A 13 28.21 -18.41 -20.84
CA GLY A 13 27.99 -17.11 -20.22
C GLY A 13 27.08 -17.31 -19.01
N ALA A 14 27.63 -17.16 -17.80
CA ALA A 14 26.84 -17.12 -16.60
C ALA A 14 25.86 -15.95 -16.73
N ALA A 15 24.56 -16.24 -16.65
CA ALA A 15 23.55 -15.20 -16.49
C ALA A 15 23.90 -14.38 -15.24
N PRO A 16 23.78 -13.03 -15.27
CA PRO A 16 24.07 -12.22 -14.11
C PRO A 16 23.17 -12.63 -12.94
N ALA A 17 23.75 -12.69 -11.74
CA ALA A 17 23.15 -13.16 -10.48
C ALA A 17 22.05 -12.23 -9.91
N TRP A 18 21.18 -11.70 -10.76
CA TRP A 18 20.02 -10.87 -10.41
C TRP A 18 18.70 -11.60 -10.74
N ALA A 19 18.72 -12.93 -10.72
CA ALA A 19 17.61 -13.77 -11.20
C ALA A 19 16.77 -14.39 -10.07
N GLU A 20 16.85 -13.85 -8.85
CA GLU A 20 15.74 -13.98 -7.91
C GLU A 20 14.84 -12.77 -8.16
N ALA A 21 13.60 -13.00 -8.60
CA ALA A 21 12.66 -11.91 -8.89
C ALA A 21 12.63 -10.96 -7.69
N ALA A 22 12.91 -9.68 -7.92
CA ALA A 22 12.96 -8.72 -6.83
C ALA A 22 11.60 -8.77 -6.08
N PRO A 23 11.60 -8.93 -4.74
CA PRO A 23 10.40 -9.34 -4.00
C PRO A 23 9.26 -8.30 -4.02
N HIS A 24 9.52 -7.11 -4.56
CA HIS A 24 8.56 -6.03 -4.77
C HIS A 24 8.06 -5.90 -6.22
N ILE A 25 8.63 -6.65 -7.17
CA ILE A 25 8.29 -6.58 -8.60
C ILE A 25 7.42 -7.77 -9.01
N ILE A 26 6.30 -7.46 -9.66
CA ILE A 26 5.40 -8.46 -10.25
C ILE A 26 5.63 -8.48 -11.76
N GLU A 27 6.02 -9.64 -12.28
CA GLU A 27 6.25 -9.83 -13.70
C GLU A 27 4.92 -9.96 -14.46
N GLY A 28 4.69 -9.07 -15.43
CA GLY A 28 3.54 -9.17 -16.31
C GLY A 28 3.74 -10.21 -17.40
N GLU A 29 2.77 -11.11 -17.56
CA GLU A 29 2.71 -12.05 -18.69
C GLU A 29 1.99 -11.39 -19.88
N PHE A 30 2.63 -11.36 -21.05
CA PHE A 30 2.04 -10.77 -22.24
C PHE A 30 1.11 -11.75 -22.96
N ALA A 31 -0.12 -11.33 -23.26
CA ALA A 31 -1.10 -12.11 -24.00
C ALA A 31 -1.79 -11.28 -25.08
N ALA A 32 -2.42 -11.96 -26.05
CA ALA A 32 -3.21 -11.30 -27.09
C ALA A 32 -4.44 -10.58 -26.51
N LYS A 33 -5.06 -11.17 -25.49
CA LYS A 33 -6.19 -10.64 -24.73
C LYS A 33 -6.03 -11.05 -23.25
N VAL A 34 -6.43 -10.18 -22.34
CA VAL A 34 -6.46 -10.47 -20.91
C VAL A 34 -7.73 -11.29 -20.59
N PRO A 35 -7.63 -12.50 -20.01
CA PRO A 35 -8.80 -13.26 -19.59
C PRO A 35 -9.48 -12.64 -18.37
N THR A 36 -10.81 -12.66 -18.33
CA THR A 36 -11.62 -12.14 -17.21
C THR A 36 -11.97 -13.22 -16.19
N GLU A 37 -11.96 -14.48 -16.63
CA GLU A 37 -12.13 -15.65 -15.77
C GLU A 37 -10.83 -15.96 -15.00
N PRO A 38 -10.89 -16.11 -13.66
CA PRO A 38 -9.72 -16.47 -12.87
C PRO A 38 -9.17 -17.84 -13.31
N GLU A 39 -7.86 -18.03 -13.15
CA GLU A 39 -7.16 -19.32 -13.29
C GLU A 39 -7.18 -19.99 -14.67
N THR A 40 -7.77 -19.36 -15.69
CA THR A 40 -7.80 -19.89 -17.06
C THR A 40 -6.83 -19.15 -18.00
N GLY A 41 -6.56 -19.75 -19.17
CA GLY A 41 -5.82 -19.08 -20.24
C GLY A 41 -4.43 -18.60 -19.82
N ALA A 42 -4.14 -17.32 -20.04
CA ALA A 42 -2.84 -16.71 -19.75
C ALA A 42 -2.50 -16.67 -18.24
N TRP A 43 -3.49 -16.76 -17.34
CA TRP A 43 -3.25 -16.80 -15.89
C TRP A 43 -2.46 -18.03 -15.42
N THR A 44 -2.46 -19.10 -16.22
CA THR A 44 -1.69 -20.33 -15.95
C THR A 44 -0.20 -20.16 -16.23
N LYS A 45 0.17 -19.18 -17.06
CA LYS A 45 1.56 -18.85 -17.43
C LYS A 45 2.15 -17.73 -16.59
N ALA A 46 1.30 -16.83 -16.08
CA ALA A 46 1.72 -15.73 -15.23
C ALA A 46 2.32 -16.23 -13.91
N THR A 47 3.53 -15.76 -13.59
CA THR A 47 4.24 -16.07 -12.35
C THR A 47 3.55 -15.36 -11.18
N PRO A 48 3.08 -16.09 -10.15
CA PRO A 48 2.52 -15.46 -8.96
C PRO A 48 3.62 -14.82 -8.11
N LEU A 49 3.37 -13.62 -7.60
CA LEU A 49 4.11 -13.04 -6.49
C LEU A 49 3.24 -13.15 -5.22
N THR A 50 3.76 -13.80 -4.18
CA THR A 50 3.14 -13.79 -2.86
C THR A 50 3.46 -12.47 -2.17
N VAL A 51 2.44 -11.69 -1.84
CA VAL A 51 2.56 -10.41 -1.15
C VAL A 51 2.02 -10.52 0.27
N THR A 52 2.80 -10.05 1.24
CA THR A 52 2.32 -9.87 2.61
C THR A 52 1.58 -8.54 2.73
N LEU A 53 0.41 -8.58 3.33
CA LEU A 53 -0.41 -7.43 3.67
C LEU A 53 -0.44 -7.25 5.19
N TYR A 54 -0.28 -6.01 5.62
CA TYR A 54 -0.21 -5.64 7.03
C TYR A 54 -1.41 -4.79 7.40
N ARG A 55 -1.85 -4.91 8.64
CA ARG A 55 -3.05 -4.22 9.12
C ARG A 55 -2.87 -2.70 9.11
N GLN A 56 -3.87 -2.02 8.58
CA GLN A 56 -4.04 -0.59 8.71
C GLN A 56 -5.27 -0.31 9.58
N ARG A 57 -5.12 0.53 10.60
CA ARG A 57 -6.22 1.00 11.44
C ARG A 57 -6.31 2.52 11.36
N THR A 58 -7.32 3.01 10.66
CA THR A 58 -7.51 4.46 10.48
C THR A 58 -8.49 5.06 11.48
N VAL A 59 -9.48 4.26 11.91
CA VAL A 59 -10.54 4.73 12.81
C VAL A 59 -10.86 3.67 13.86
N ARG A 60 -10.95 4.12 15.10
CA ARG A 60 -11.58 3.35 16.19
C ARG A 60 -13.08 3.44 16.04
N LEU A 61 -13.73 2.31 16.19
CA LEU A 61 -15.17 2.16 16.03
C LEU A 61 -15.87 2.51 17.33
N ARG A 62 -17.16 2.84 17.27
CA ARG A 62 -18.01 2.96 18.47
C ARG A 62 -18.49 1.57 18.93
N ASP A 63 -17.56 0.63 19.00
CA ASP A 63 -17.80 -0.76 19.37
C ASP A 63 -16.51 -1.32 19.98
N LYS A 64 -16.53 -1.62 21.28
CA LYS A 64 -15.32 -2.06 22.00
C LYS A 64 -14.91 -3.47 21.58
N ASP A 65 -15.87 -4.36 21.39
CA ASP A 65 -15.62 -5.76 21.10
C ASP A 65 -15.09 -5.90 19.68
N VAL A 66 -15.69 -5.22 18.70
CA VAL A 66 -15.16 -5.20 17.32
C VAL A 66 -13.78 -4.56 17.26
N ASN A 67 -13.53 -3.48 18.02
CA ASN A 67 -12.18 -2.92 18.09
C ASN A 67 -11.17 -3.92 18.67
N HIS A 68 -11.55 -4.70 19.68
CA HIS A 68 -10.71 -5.76 20.23
C HIS A 68 -10.43 -6.85 19.20
N LYS A 69 -11.46 -7.35 18.49
CA LYS A 69 -11.28 -8.35 17.42
C LYS A 69 -10.33 -7.88 16.33
N LEU A 70 -10.54 -6.67 15.81
CA LEU A 70 -9.65 -6.07 14.82
C LEU A 70 -8.22 -5.81 15.36
N ASP A 71 -8.05 -5.77 16.68
CA ASP A 71 -6.75 -5.61 17.33
C ASP A 71 -6.02 -6.95 17.55
N THR A 72 -6.74 -8.07 17.68
CA THR A 72 -6.20 -9.34 18.19
C THR A 72 -6.41 -10.57 17.30
N GLU A 73 -7.42 -10.60 16.43
CA GLU A 73 -7.79 -11.80 15.68
C GLU A 73 -7.06 -11.93 14.34
N LEU A 74 -6.64 -10.81 13.74
CA LEU A 74 -5.93 -10.81 12.45
C LEU A 74 -4.51 -10.26 12.58
N GLY A 75 -3.54 -11.09 12.20
CA GLY A 75 -2.16 -10.69 11.93
C GLY A 75 -1.91 -10.34 10.45
N PRO A 76 -0.63 -10.27 10.04
CA PRO A 76 -0.27 -10.17 8.63
C PRO A 76 -0.89 -11.32 7.82
N ARG A 77 -1.43 -10.98 6.64
CA ARG A 77 -2.03 -11.94 5.71
C ARG A 77 -1.22 -12.00 4.42
N THR A 78 -1.43 -13.04 3.62
CA THR A 78 -0.78 -13.16 2.32
C THR A 78 -1.81 -13.26 1.21
N ALA A 79 -1.48 -12.69 0.05
CA ALA A 79 -2.21 -12.88 -1.19
C ALA A 79 -1.23 -13.25 -2.30
N ALA A 80 -1.62 -14.13 -3.21
CA ALA A 80 -0.90 -14.33 -4.46
C ALA A 80 -1.43 -13.35 -5.51
N VAL A 81 -0.52 -12.65 -6.18
CA VAL A 81 -0.86 -11.71 -7.25
C VAL A 81 -0.23 -12.17 -8.55
N LYS A 82 -1.03 -12.22 -9.61
CA LYS A 82 -0.58 -12.45 -10.98
C LYS A 82 -0.95 -11.26 -11.85
N VAL A 83 -0.11 -10.98 -12.84
CA VAL A 83 -0.39 -9.94 -13.83
C VAL A 83 -0.35 -10.53 -15.24
N VAL A 84 -1.38 -10.21 -16.02
CA VAL A 84 -1.43 -10.46 -17.46
C VAL A 84 -1.72 -9.14 -18.15
N TYR A 85 -1.05 -8.85 -19.26
CA TYR A 85 -1.32 -7.63 -20.03
C TYR A 85 -1.30 -7.89 -21.53
N SER A 86 -1.92 -7.01 -22.28
CA SER A 86 -1.92 -7.00 -23.75
C SER A 86 -1.48 -5.63 -24.26
N LYS A 87 -1.63 -5.38 -25.56
CA LYS A 87 -1.42 -4.03 -26.12
C LYS A 87 -2.45 -2.99 -25.63
N LYS A 88 -3.57 -3.43 -25.08
CA LYS A 88 -4.71 -2.54 -24.74
C LYS A 88 -5.15 -2.63 -23.28
N GLN A 89 -4.86 -3.72 -22.59
CA GLN A 89 -5.45 -4.02 -21.29
C GLN A 89 -4.39 -4.48 -20.29
N LEU A 90 -4.59 -4.13 -19.03
CA LEU A 90 -3.91 -4.69 -17.87
C LEU A 90 -4.91 -5.53 -17.08
N GLY A 91 -4.48 -6.73 -16.71
CA GLY A 91 -5.16 -7.65 -15.82
C GLY A 91 -4.37 -7.85 -14.54
N VAL A 92 -5.04 -7.78 -13.40
CA VAL A 92 -4.50 -8.19 -12.10
C VAL A 92 -5.41 -9.27 -11.52
N GLN A 93 -4.84 -10.43 -11.20
CA GLN A 93 -5.51 -11.49 -10.46
C GLN A 93 -4.94 -11.52 -9.04
N VAL A 94 -5.83 -11.57 -8.06
CA VAL A 94 -5.47 -11.64 -6.63
C VAL A 94 -6.20 -12.85 -6.05
N SER A 95 -5.48 -13.67 -5.29
CA SER A 95 -6.11 -14.73 -4.50
C SER A 95 -5.57 -14.78 -3.08
N TRP A 96 -6.44 -14.97 -2.10
CA TRP A 96 -6.07 -15.08 -0.69
C TRP A 96 -6.91 -16.14 0.00
N ASP A 97 -6.28 -16.81 0.97
CA ASP A 97 -6.95 -17.80 1.79
C ASP A 97 -7.89 -17.11 2.76
N ASP A 98 -9.08 -17.68 2.89
CA ASP A 98 -10.13 -17.17 3.75
C ASP A 98 -11.00 -18.36 4.17
N ALA A 99 -11.11 -18.59 5.47
CA ALA A 99 -11.87 -19.73 5.97
C ALA A 99 -13.38 -19.50 5.86
N THR A 100 -13.79 -18.24 5.77
CA THR A 100 -15.17 -17.79 5.67
C THR A 100 -15.43 -17.19 4.29
N GLN A 101 -16.70 -17.24 3.89
CA GLN A 101 -17.16 -16.60 2.68
C GLN A 101 -18.06 -15.45 3.11
N ASP A 102 -17.48 -14.40 3.66
CA ASP A 102 -18.27 -13.31 4.21
C ASP A 102 -18.82 -12.46 3.07
N GLN A 103 -20.13 -12.32 3.03
CA GLN A 103 -20.83 -11.60 1.97
C GLN A 103 -21.72 -10.53 2.58
N LEU A 104 -21.77 -9.36 1.94
CA LEU A 104 -22.76 -8.35 2.30
C LEU A 104 -24.16 -8.88 1.96
N GLU A 105 -25.07 -8.76 2.92
CA GLU A 105 -26.48 -9.16 2.80
C GLU A 105 -27.39 -7.95 3.06
N HIS A 106 -28.42 -7.74 2.23
CA HIS A 106 -29.30 -6.56 2.36
C HIS A 106 -30.07 -6.50 3.68
N ALA A 107 -30.32 -7.64 4.32
CA ALA A 107 -31.10 -7.74 5.55
C ALA A 107 -30.27 -7.51 6.83
N HIS A 108 -28.93 -7.38 6.70
CA HIS A 108 -28.02 -7.27 7.83
C HIS A 108 -27.22 -5.96 7.76
N PHE A 109 -27.41 -5.09 8.75
CA PHE A 109 -26.79 -3.76 8.77
C PHE A 109 -25.41 -3.72 9.46
N ASP A 110 -25.03 -4.82 10.09
CA ASP A 110 -23.77 -5.05 10.81
C ASP A 110 -22.89 -6.12 10.15
N ALA A 111 -23.38 -6.78 9.09
CA ALA A 111 -22.60 -7.69 8.28
C ALA A 111 -21.74 -6.93 7.26
N PHE A 112 -20.51 -7.39 7.06
CA PHE A 112 -19.61 -6.86 6.04
C PHE A 112 -19.14 -8.03 5.18
N GLY A 113 -19.15 -7.86 3.86
CA GLY A 113 -18.55 -8.86 2.98
C GLY A 113 -17.05 -8.65 2.81
N ASP A 114 -16.33 -9.71 2.50
CA ASP A 114 -14.92 -9.67 2.13
C ASP A 114 -14.71 -8.73 0.95
N ALA A 115 -13.54 -8.10 0.88
CA ALA A 115 -13.26 -7.19 -0.23
C ALA A 115 -11.80 -7.19 -0.61
N VAL A 116 -11.56 -6.75 -1.83
CA VAL A 116 -10.23 -6.50 -2.37
C VAL A 116 -10.26 -5.19 -3.16
N ALA A 117 -9.17 -4.44 -3.06
CA ALA A 117 -8.97 -3.24 -3.84
C ALA A 117 -7.56 -3.18 -4.40
N ILE A 118 -7.44 -2.68 -5.62
CA ILE A 118 -6.17 -2.29 -6.21
C ILE A 118 -6.19 -0.79 -6.48
N GLU A 119 -5.03 -0.15 -6.36
CA GLU A 119 -4.89 1.27 -6.70
C GLU A 119 -3.64 1.57 -7.51
N PHE A 120 -3.74 2.60 -8.36
CA PHE A 120 -2.66 3.11 -9.20
C PHE A 120 -2.58 4.63 -9.03
N PRO A 121 -1.39 5.22 -8.87
CA PRO A 121 -1.24 6.66 -8.87
C PRO A 121 -1.46 7.23 -10.27
N GLN A 122 -2.03 8.44 -10.32
CA GLN A 122 -2.24 9.14 -11.60
C GLN A 122 -0.93 9.63 -12.23
N LYS A 123 0.11 9.83 -11.41
CA LYS A 123 1.46 10.19 -11.83
C LYS A 123 2.47 9.35 -11.08
N TYR A 124 3.49 8.90 -11.80
CA TYR A 124 4.59 8.12 -11.26
C TYR A 124 5.75 8.10 -12.24
N GLY A 125 6.92 7.69 -11.77
CA GLY A 125 8.16 7.66 -12.54
C GLY A 125 9.28 8.37 -11.79
N MET A 126 10.45 8.45 -12.42
CA MET A 126 11.57 9.14 -11.81
C MET A 126 11.24 10.63 -11.62
N GLY A 127 11.50 11.15 -10.42
CA GLY A 127 11.19 12.53 -10.04
C GLY A 127 9.79 12.74 -9.43
N GLU A 128 8.94 11.71 -9.42
CA GLU A 128 7.66 11.71 -8.74
C GLU A 128 7.76 10.91 -7.44
N SER A 129 7.41 11.53 -6.31
CA SER A 129 7.34 10.83 -5.03
C SER A 129 6.22 9.79 -5.03
N LEU A 130 6.42 8.68 -4.32
CA LEU A 130 5.37 7.69 -4.19
C LEU A 130 4.27 8.25 -3.28
N PRO A 131 2.99 8.17 -3.69
CA PRO A 131 1.89 8.55 -2.82
C PRO A 131 1.87 7.70 -1.57
N TYR A 132 1.16 8.16 -0.55
CA TYR A 132 0.74 7.25 0.51
C TYR A 132 -0.07 6.08 -0.06
N VAL A 133 0.35 4.85 0.24
CA VAL A 133 -0.22 3.60 -0.32
C VAL A 133 -1.66 3.30 0.13
N GLY A 134 -2.16 4.04 1.10
CA GLY A 134 -3.51 3.86 1.64
C GLY A 134 -4.51 4.88 1.08
N MET A 135 -4.57 5.06 -0.25
CA MET A 135 -5.44 5.98 -0.99
C MET A 135 -4.84 7.36 -1.35
N GLY A 136 -3.52 7.43 -1.57
CA GLY A 136 -2.85 8.65 -2.00
C GLY A 136 -2.76 9.74 -0.94
N ASP A 137 -2.39 10.93 -1.38
CA ASP A 137 -2.32 12.14 -0.56
C ASP A 137 -2.78 13.37 -1.36
N ILE A 138 -2.76 14.55 -0.75
CA ILE A 138 -3.40 15.73 -1.32
C ILE A 138 -2.84 16.13 -2.70
N ASP A 139 -1.56 15.86 -2.95
CA ASP A 139 -0.86 16.23 -4.18
C ASP A 139 -0.65 15.05 -5.12
N HIS A 140 -0.74 13.82 -4.60
CA HIS A 140 -0.54 12.58 -5.35
C HIS A 140 -1.81 11.72 -5.33
N PRO A 141 -2.80 12.04 -6.18
CA PRO A 141 -4.02 11.27 -6.27
C PRO A 141 -3.80 9.88 -6.89
N VAL A 142 -4.62 8.93 -6.47
CA VAL A 142 -4.67 7.55 -6.96
C VAL A 142 -6.06 7.22 -7.48
N VAL A 143 -6.13 6.31 -8.45
CA VAL A 143 -7.36 5.66 -8.86
C VAL A 143 -7.47 4.33 -8.13
N VAL A 144 -8.53 4.17 -7.35
CA VAL A 144 -8.81 2.98 -6.54
C VAL A 144 -9.98 2.23 -7.17
N THR A 145 -9.80 0.93 -7.38
CA THR A 145 -10.85 0.03 -7.82
C THR A 145 -11.11 -1.00 -6.72
N ILE A 146 -12.35 -1.11 -6.26
CA ILE A 146 -12.74 -2.00 -5.17
C ILE A 146 -13.86 -2.94 -5.59
N GLN A 147 -13.71 -4.21 -5.26
CA GLN A 147 -14.72 -5.25 -5.36
C GLN A 147 -15.02 -5.76 -3.95
N ARG A 148 -16.30 -5.79 -3.58
CA ARG A 148 -16.76 -6.40 -2.33
C ARG A 148 -17.66 -7.58 -2.63
N ALA A 149 -17.51 -8.65 -1.86
CA ALA A 149 -18.37 -9.80 -1.87
C ALA A 149 -19.76 -9.40 -1.39
N HIS A 150 -20.75 -9.76 -2.17
CA HIS A 150 -22.15 -9.47 -1.90
C HIS A 150 -22.96 -10.64 -2.42
N LYS A 151 -23.95 -11.07 -1.64
CA LYS A 151 -24.74 -12.29 -1.92
C LYS A 151 -25.57 -12.16 -3.20
N ASP A 152 -26.32 -11.06 -3.31
CA ASP A 152 -27.34 -10.89 -4.35
C ASP A 152 -27.07 -9.77 -5.36
N ALA A 153 -25.90 -9.11 -5.31
CA ALA A 153 -25.62 -7.93 -6.12
C ALA A 153 -24.14 -7.81 -6.47
N SER A 154 -23.83 -7.01 -7.50
CA SER A 154 -22.45 -6.59 -7.75
C SER A 154 -22.16 -5.34 -6.93
N HIS A 155 -21.18 -5.42 -6.03
CA HIS A 155 -20.73 -4.27 -5.22
C HIS A 155 -19.33 -3.85 -5.63
N ASN A 156 -19.24 -3.23 -6.80
CA ASN A 156 -17.96 -2.82 -7.37
C ASN A 156 -17.95 -1.34 -7.73
N ARG A 157 -16.85 -0.67 -7.41
CA ARG A 157 -16.76 0.80 -7.50
C ARG A 157 -15.34 1.22 -7.88
N GLN A 158 -15.26 2.35 -8.56
CA GLN A 158 -13.99 2.98 -8.93
C GLN A 158 -14.02 4.43 -8.46
N PHE A 159 -12.89 4.91 -7.95
CA PHE A 159 -12.77 6.21 -7.33
C PHE A 159 -11.45 6.88 -7.71
N VAL A 160 -11.44 8.21 -7.69
CA VAL A 160 -10.21 8.97 -7.45
C VAL A 160 -10.12 9.28 -5.95
N ALA A 161 -8.93 9.16 -5.37
CA ALA A 161 -8.63 9.49 -3.98
C ALA A 161 -7.34 10.30 -3.88
N ALA A 162 -7.36 11.33 -3.04
CA ALA A 162 -6.23 12.18 -2.65
C ALA A 162 -6.09 12.17 -1.11
N GLY A 163 -5.93 10.96 -0.55
CA GLY A 163 -5.89 10.68 0.87
C GLY A 163 -7.23 10.30 1.49
N PHE A 164 -7.21 10.03 2.79
CA PHE A 164 -8.40 9.56 3.50
C PHE A 164 -9.58 10.55 3.42
N GLY A 165 -10.78 10.00 3.25
CA GLY A 165 -12.02 10.79 3.21
C GLY A 165 -12.25 11.60 1.92
N SER A 166 -11.43 11.39 0.88
CA SER A 166 -11.52 12.13 -0.39
C SER A 166 -12.10 11.33 -1.56
N LEU A 167 -12.56 10.09 -1.31
CA LEU A 167 -13.07 9.20 -2.35
C LEU A 167 -14.17 9.87 -3.16
N THR A 168 -13.89 10.07 -4.44
CA THR A 168 -14.82 10.63 -5.41
C THR A 168 -15.11 9.56 -6.45
N ALA A 169 -16.38 9.16 -6.56
CA ALA A 169 -16.78 8.12 -7.52
C ALA A 169 -16.56 8.63 -8.95
N ILE A 170 -16.05 7.74 -9.79
CA ILE A 170 -15.84 8.00 -11.23
C ILE A 170 -16.56 6.94 -12.07
N GLU A 171 -16.66 7.20 -13.37
CA GLU A 171 -17.16 6.20 -14.31
C GLU A 171 -16.26 4.96 -14.26
N ARG A 172 -16.90 3.78 -14.19
CA ARG A 172 -16.19 2.51 -14.08
C ARG A 172 -15.81 1.98 -15.45
N ASP A 173 -14.52 1.79 -15.69
CA ASP A 173 -13.98 1.20 -16.91
C ASP A 173 -13.25 -0.14 -16.68
N THR A 174 -13.19 -0.56 -15.42
CA THR A 174 -12.57 -1.82 -15.01
C THR A 174 -13.62 -2.92 -14.88
N GLU A 175 -13.43 -4.02 -15.60
CA GLU A 175 -14.18 -5.26 -15.40
C GLU A 175 -13.65 -5.98 -14.16
N MET A 176 -14.55 -6.39 -13.27
CA MET A 176 -14.22 -7.02 -12.00
C MET A 176 -15.02 -8.30 -11.81
N LYS A 177 -14.33 -9.35 -11.40
CA LYS A 177 -14.94 -10.61 -10.99
C LYS A 177 -14.33 -11.07 -9.68
N MET A 178 -15.14 -11.57 -8.76
CA MET A 178 -14.70 -12.16 -7.51
C MET A 178 -15.50 -13.43 -7.25
N THR A 179 -14.80 -14.53 -6.98
CA THR A 179 -15.35 -15.87 -6.80
C THR A 179 -14.69 -16.54 -5.62
N TYR A 180 -15.44 -17.35 -4.88
CA TYR A 180 -14.93 -18.13 -3.76
C TYR A 180 -14.82 -19.60 -4.15
N ASP A 181 -13.66 -20.20 -3.93
CA ASP A 181 -13.47 -21.64 -3.97
C ASP A 181 -13.69 -22.20 -2.57
N ALA A 182 -14.84 -22.83 -2.35
CA ALA A 182 -15.21 -23.41 -1.06
C ALA A 182 -14.37 -24.64 -0.69
N ALA A 183 -13.82 -25.37 -1.67
CA ALA A 183 -12.98 -26.53 -1.41
C ALA A 183 -11.58 -26.10 -0.97
N ALA A 184 -11.02 -25.09 -1.63
CA ALA A 184 -9.72 -24.51 -1.28
C ALA A 184 -9.79 -23.48 -0.15
N LYS A 185 -10.99 -23.02 0.23
CA LYS A 185 -11.21 -21.92 1.19
C LYS A 185 -10.44 -20.66 0.78
N ARG A 186 -10.72 -20.20 -0.43
CA ARG A 186 -9.92 -19.16 -1.09
C ARG A 186 -10.79 -18.26 -1.94
N TRP A 187 -10.54 -16.96 -1.82
CA TRP A 187 -11.07 -15.98 -2.75
C TRP A 187 -10.16 -15.82 -3.96
N HIS A 188 -10.77 -15.61 -5.12
CA HIS A 188 -10.12 -15.22 -6.36
C HIS A 188 -10.80 -13.99 -6.91
N ALA A 189 -10.03 -12.95 -7.20
CA ALA A 189 -10.50 -11.73 -7.83
C ALA A 189 -9.68 -11.40 -9.07
N VAL A 190 -10.35 -10.88 -10.09
CA VAL A 190 -9.75 -10.43 -11.35
C VAL A 190 -10.21 -9.01 -11.64
N PHE A 191 -9.25 -8.16 -11.95
CA PHE A 191 -9.46 -6.79 -12.41
C PHE A 191 -8.89 -6.66 -13.81
N VAL A 192 -9.71 -6.32 -14.80
CA VAL A 192 -9.28 -6.07 -16.18
C VAL A 192 -9.66 -4.66 -16.60
N ARG A 193 -8.68 -3.84 -16.94
CA ARG A 193 -8.89 -2.44 -17.36
C ARG A 193 -8.11 -2.09 -18.61
N PRO A 194 -8.50 -1.06 -19.37
CA PRO A 194 -7.65 -0.46 -20.40
C PRO A 194 -6.29 -0.08 -19.81
N LEU A 195 -5.19 -0.15 -20.57
CA LEU A 195 -3.89 0.34 -20.09
C LEU A 195 -3.92 1.85 -19.84
N LYS A 196 -4.68 2.56 -20.67
CA LYS A 196 -4.80 4.02 -20.65
C LYS A 196 -6.27 4.42 -20.74
N ASP A 197 -6.66 5.35 -19.87
CA ASP A 197 -7.96 6.00 -19.85
C ASP A 197 -7.78 7.50 -19.53
N HIS A 198 -8.85 8.20 -19.14
CA HIS A 198 -8.80 9.63 -18.82
C HIS A 198 -8.13 9.96 -17.47
N ASN A 199 -8.09 9.01 -16.53
CA ASN A 199 -7.51 9.15 -15.20
C ASN A 199 -6.12 8.53 -15.05
N LEU A 200 -5.80 7.51 -15.85
CA LEU A 200 -4.57 6.72 -15.73
C LEU A 200 -3.88 6.50 -17.07
N ASP A 201 -2.54 6.57 -17.06
CA ASP A 201 -1.68 6.05 -18.11
C ASP A 201 -0.75 4.99 -17.53
N LEU A 202 -1.04 3.71 -17.79
CA LEU A 202 -0.22 2.59 -17.31
C LEU A 202 0.69 2.01 -18.39
N THR A 203 0.99 2.76 -19.45
CA THR A 203 1.82 2.29 -20.59
C THR A 203 3.33 2.35 -20.35
N HIS A 204 3.74 2.46 -19.09
CA HIS A 204 5.14 2.55 -18.67
C HIS A 204 5.72 1.16 -18.35
N GLY A 205 7.04 0.99 -18.47
CA GLY A 205 7.71 -0.29 -18.19
C GLY A 205 7.62 -0.79 -16.75
N LEU A 206 7.39 0.12 -15.80
CA LEU A 206 7.25 -0.18 -14.38
C LEU A 206 6.09 0.64 -13.79
N VAL A 207 5.08 -0.04 -13.27
CA VAL A 207 3.83 0.59 -12.81
C VAL A 207 3.61 0.30 -11.32
N PRO A 208 3.53 1.31 -10.44
CA PRO A 208 3.21 1.11 -9.03
C PRO A 208 1.75 0.66 -8.86
N MET A 209 1.53 -0.32 -7.99
CA MET A 209 0.23 -0.89 -7.66
C MET A 209 0.12 -1.07 -6.14
N GLY A 210 -0.93 -0.50 -5.55
CA GLY A 210 -1.34 -0.75 -4.18
C GLY A 210 -2.35 -1.90 -4.13
N LEU A 211 -2.36 -2.65 -3.02
CA LEU A 211 -3.29 -3.76 -2.81
C LEU A 211 -3.80 -3.74 -1.37
N ALA A 212 -5.12 -3.86 -1.21
CA ALA A 212 -5.73 -4.07 0.09
C ALA A 212 -6.78 -5.18 0.06
N ILE A 213 -6.92 -5.88 1.18
CA ILE A 213 -8.00 -6.85 1.43
C ILE A 213 -8.72 -6.55 2.74
N TRP A 214 -9.99 -6.94 2.82
CA TRP A 214 -10.85 -6.82 3.99
C TRP A 214 -11.44 -8.17 4.34
N GLU A 215 -11.36 -8.53 5.62
CA GLU A 215 -12.04 -9.65 6.27
C GLU A 215 -13.39 -9.20 6.84
N GLY A 216 -14.47 -9.65 6.22
CA GLY A 216 -15.83 -9.31 6.60
C GLY A 216 -16.20 -9.82 7.98
N GLY A 217 -15.81 -11.06 8.32
CA GLY A 217 -16.17 -11.73 9.56
C GLY A 217 -15.68 -11.02 10.82
N VAL A 218 -14.53 -10.33 10.75
CA VAL A 218 -13.99 -9.50 11.84
C VAL A 218 -14.30 -8.00 11.68
N HIS A 219 -15.22 -7.67 10.78
CA HIS A 219 -15.73 -6.33 10.53
C HIS A 219 -14.67 -5.36 9.99
N GLU A 220 -13.74 -5.82 9.14
CA GLU A 220 -12.91 -4.89 8.38
C GLU A 220 -13.77 -4.17 7.32
N ARG A 221 -13.68 -2.83 7.32
CA ARG A 221 -14.28 -1.96 6.30
C ARG A 221 -13.64 -0.58 6.34
N GLY A 222 -13.80 0.16 5.24
CA GLY A 222 -13.20 1.49 5.10
C GLY A 222 -11.69 1.41 5.26
N GLY A 223 -11.10 2.26 6.11
CA GLY A 223 -9.65 2.25 6.34
C GLY A 223 -9.16 1.20 7.35
N ASN A 224 -10.03 0.39 7.95
CA ASN A 224 -9.65 -0.82 8.69
C ASN A 224 -9.59 -1.99 7.70
N LYS A 225 -8.36 -2.42 7.36
CA LYS A 225 -8.04 -3.37 6.28
C LYS A 225 -6.64 -3.94 6.45
N ALA A 226 -6.27 -4.97 5.70
CA ALA A 226 -4.85 -5.25 5.43
C ALA A 226 -4.41 -4.59 4.12
N LEU A 227 -3.18 -4.08 4.12
CA LEU A 227 -2.59 -3.27 3.07
C LEU A 227 -1.18 -3.78 2.77
N ALA A 228 -0.91 -4.04 1.50
CA ALA A 228 0.44 -4.32 1.03
C ALA A 228 1.22 -3.00 0.88
N PRO A 229 2.56 -3.00 1.04
CA PRO A 229 3.36 -1.91 0.51
C PRO A 229 3.23 -1.85 -1.01
N TRP A 230 3.58 -0.70 -1.61
CA TRP A 230 3.60 -0.55 -3.06
C TRP A 230 4.36 -1.71 -3.72
N ARG A 231 3.70 -2.36 -4.68
CA ARG A 231 4.31 -3.34 -5.58
C ARG A 231 4.46 -2.72 -6.96
N PHE A 232 5.37 -3.25 -7.76
CA PHE A 232 5.68 -2.68 -9.07
C PHE A 232 5.46 -3.72 -10.15
N ILE A 233 4.54 -3.44 -11.06
CA ILE A 233 4.25 -4.30 -12.19
C ILE A 233 5.28 -3.98 -13.29
N ARG A 234 6.05 -4.98 -13.71
CA ARG A 234 6.95 -4.87 -14.85
C ARG A 234 6.25 -5.32 -16.13
N LEU A 235 6.06 -4.39 -17.06
CA LEU A 235 5.47 -4.68 -18.37
C LEU A 235 6.59 -4.91 -19.39
N GLY A 236 7.09 -6.14 -19.52
CA GLY A 236 8.29 -6.47 -20.31
C GLY A 236 8.31 -6.08 -21.81
N LYS A 237 7.18 -5.67 -22.40
CA LYS A 237 7.09 -5.11 -23.77
C LYS A 237 7.18 -3.57 -23.80
N HIS A 238 7.21 -2.90 -22.66
CA HIS A 238 7.37 -1.47 -22.52
C HIS A 238 8.78 -1.15 -22.00
N LYS A 239 9.29 0.04 -22.38
CA LYS A 239 10.64 0.46 -21.98
C LYS A 239 10.70 0.65 -20.47
N LEU A 240 11.65 -0.03 -19.83
CA LEU A 240 11.98 0.14 -18.43
C LEU A 240 12.89 1.36 -18.26
N ASP A 241 12.56 2.21 -17.30
CA ASP A 241 13.42 3.29 -16.83
C ASP A 241 14.34 2.72 -15.72
N PRO A 242 15.67 2.61 -15.95
CA PRO A 242 16.59 2.06 -14.97
C PRO A 242 16.74 2.94 -13.73
N ASP A 243 16.62 4.27 -13.86
CA ASP A 243 16.77 5.19 -12.74
C ASP A 243 15.54 5.10 -11.83
N TYR A 244 14.35 5.01 -12.43
CA TYR A 244 13.13 4.77 -11.66
C TYR A 244 13.14 3.40 -10.98
N LEU A 245 13.62 2.34 -11.66
CA LEU A 245 13.79 1.02 -11.06
C LEU A 245 14.73 1.08 -9.84
N ALA A 246 15.89 1.72 -9.97
CA ALA A 246 16.83 1.88 -8.88
C ALA A 246 16.21 2.67 -7.72
N TYR A 247 15.47 3.74 -8.04
CA TYR A 247 14.78 4.59 -7.07
C TYR A 247 13.76 3.82 -6.22
N VAL A 248 12.93 2.95 -6.82
CA VAL A 248 11.91 2.18 -6.09
C VAL A 248 12.43 0.88 -5.47
N SER A 249 13.59 0.40 -5.91
CA SER A 249 14.20 -0.84 -5.38
C SER A 249 15.11 -0.60 -4.18
N TRP A 250 15.52 0.65 -3.94
CA TRP A 250 16.34 1.00 -2.78
C TRP A 250 15.68 0.55 -1.48
N GLY A 251 16.34 -0.36 -0.76
CA GLY A 251 15.86 -0.92 0.50
C GLY A 251 14.77 -1.99 0.39
N GLU A 252 14.43 -2.41 -0.83
CA GLU A 252 13.50 -3.52 -1.11
C GLU A 252 14.17 -4.69 -1.87
N ASP A 253 15.43 -4.53 -2.26
CA ASP A 253 16.25 -5.51 -3.01
C ASP A 253 17.01 -6.52 -2.12
N GLY A 254 16.72 -6.51 -0.82
CA GLY A 254 17.37 -7.38 0.17
C GLY A 254 18.75 -6.90 0.62
N GLN A 255 19.26 -5.80 0.09
CA GLN A 255 20.51 -5.21 0.56
C GLN A 255 20.32 -4.50 1.91
N PRO A 256 21.35 -4.48 2.78
CA PRO A 256 21.31 -3.69 3.99
C PRO A 256 21.14 -2.20 3.68
N ILE A 257 20.15 -1.56 4.30
CA ILE A 257 19.92 -0.10 4.20
C ILE A 257 20.90 0.64 5.12
N GLY A 258 21.03 0.17 6.37
CA GLY A 258 21.79 0.78 7.45
C GLY A 258 21.73 -0.11 8.71
N ASP A 259 22.16 0.42 9.85
CA ASP A 259 22.15 -0.25 11.16
C ASP A 259 20.84 0.05 11.92
N PRO A 260 19.93 -0.94 12.09
CA PRO A 260 18.67 -0.73 12.79
C PRO A 260 18.82 -0.33 14.26
N LYS A 261 19.90 -0.71 14.95
CA LYS A 261 20.10 -0.36 16.37
C LYS A 261 20.45 1.12 16.52
N LYS A 262 21.26 1.65 15.61
CA LYS A 262 21.52 3.10 15.53
C LYS A 262 20.24 3.84 15.17
N GLY A 263 19.48 3.31 14.21
CA GLY A 263 18.18 3.86 13.81
C GLY A 263 17.17 3.92 14.95
N GLU A 264 17.11 2.87 15.78
CA GLU A 264 16.25 2.83 16.97
C GLU A 264 16.60 3.95 17.95
N THR A 265 17.90 4.20 18.16
CA THR A 265 18.36 5.28 19.05
C THR A 265 17.92 6.65 18.52
N ILE A 266 18.03 6.88 17.21
CA ILE A 266 17.56 8.11 16.57
C ILE A 266 16.03 8.24 16.72
N ALA A 267 15.27 7.19 16.41
CA ALA A 267 13.81 7.20 16.52
C ALA A 267 13.35 7.49 17.96
N LYS A 268 13.98 6.84 18.94
CA LYS A 268 13.65 6.99 20.37
C LYS A 268 14.01 8.36 20.93
N THR A 269 14.95 9.08 20.32
CA THR A 269 15.36 10.42 20.78
C THR A 269 14.64 11.55 20.05
N GLN A 270 14.32 11.36 18.77
CA GLN A 270 13.82 12.42 17.90
C GLN A 270 12.33 12.31 17.55
N CYS A 271 11.75 11.11 17.58
CA CYS A 271 10.40 10.88 17.04
C CYS A 271 9.32 10.66 18.11
N ILE A 272 9.68 10.19 19.32
CA ILE A 272 8.71 9.76 20.34
C ILE A 272 7.83 10.88 20.90
N ALA A 273 8.24 12.15 20.76
CA ALA A 273 7.45 13.29 21.19
C ALA A 273 6.16 13.45 20.37
N CYS A 274 6.17 13.00 19.11
CA CYS A 274 5.05 13.13 18.18
C CYS A 274 4.46 11.78 17.78
N HIS A 275 5.31 10.77 17.57
CA HIS A 275 4.90 9.45 17.11
C HIS A 275 4.80 8.46 18.26
N ARG A 276 3.83 7.56 18.14
CA ARG A 276 3.67 6.41 19.03
C ARG A 276 4.33 5.19 18.37
N PHE A 277 5.03 4.40 19.18
CA PHE A 277 5.60 3.10 18.81
C PHE A 277 4.98 2.03 19.70
N ALA A 278 5.12 0.75 19.38
CA ALA A 278 4.53 -0.32 20.20
C ALA A 278 4.93 -0.21 21.69
N ASP A 279 6.21 0.06 21.97
CA ASP A 279 6.77 0.17 23.32
C ASP A 279 6.82 1.62 23.87
N GLN A 280 6.49 2.64 23.06
CA GLN A 280 6.56 4.05 23.45
C GLN A 280 5.27 4.81 23.15
N GLN A 281 4.57 5.19 24.22
CA GLN A 281 3.20 5.73 24.15
C GLN A 281 3.09 7.17 24.70
N VAL A 282 4.23 7.88 24.81
CA VAL A 282 4.30 9.23 25.41
C VAL A 282 3.58 10.31 24.59
N ALA A 283 3.65 10.23 23.26
CA ALA A 283 2.96 11.15 22.37
C ALA A 283 1.42 11.02 22.51
N PRO A 284 0.67 12.12 22.72
CA PRO A 284 -0.79 12.10 22.70
C PRO A 284 -1.36 11.45 21.43
N VAL A 285 -2.43 10.65 21.57
CA VAL A 285 -3.06 9.98 20.43
C VAL A 285 -3.59 11.01 19.43
N GLY A 286 -3.14 10.92 18.17
CA GLY A 286 -3.67 11.69 17.04
C GLY A 286 -2.86 12.93 16.64
N ILE A 287 -1.80 13.30 17.38
CA ILE A 287 -0.95 14.44 16.99
C ILE A 287 -0.07 14.13 15.76
N ALA A 288 0.25 12.85 15.56
CA ALA A 288 0.85 12.29 14.36
C ALA A 288 0.39 10.82 14.18
N PRO A 289 0.62 10.20 13.00
CA PRO A 289 0.38 8.78 12.81
C PRO A 289 1.18 7.91 13.79
N GLY A 290 0.59 6.79 14.21
CA GLY A 290 1.32 5.73 14.89
C GLY A 290 2.30 5.02 13.95
N LEU A 291 3.46 4.64 14.46
CA LEU A 291 4.53 3.98 13.69
C LEU A 291 4.64 2.48 14.02
N GLU A 292 3.75 1.92 14.83
CA GLU A 292 3.74 0.53 15.31
C GLU A 292 3.73 -0.55 14.22
N ASN A 293 3.46 -0.19 12.96
CA ASN A 293 3.46 -1.09 11.82
C ASN A 293 4.00 -0.45 10.53
N ILE A 294 4.74 0.66 10.65
CA ILE A 294 5.08 1.49 9.49
C ILE A 294 5.94 0.73 8.46
N GLY A 295 6.84 -0.13 8.90
CA GLY A 295 7.70 -0.93 8.02
C GLY A 295 6.96 -2.04 7.27
N GLY A 296 5.74 -2.37 7.69
CA GLY A 296 4.90 -3.38 7.04
C GLY A 296 4.35 -2.90 5.70
N TYR A 297 3.76 -1.70 5.68
CA TYR A 297 3.09 -1.15 4.50
C TYR A 297 3.83 0.01 3.83
N ALA A 298 4.88 0.59 4.42
CA ALA A 298 5.69 1.59 3.74
C ALA A 298 6.91 0.97 3.03
N VAL A 299 7.19 1.47 1.82
CA VAL A 299 8.46 1.18 1.13
C VAL A 299 9.58 2.07 1.70
N ALA A 300 10.82 1.60 1.66
CA ALA A 300 11.97 2.28 2.27
C ALA A 300 12.13 3.71 1.71
N ARG A 301 11.98 3.89 0.40
CA ARG A 301 12.06 5.22 -0.23
C ARG A 301 11.02 6.20 0.31
N TYR A 302 9.77 5.74 0.51
CA TYR A 302 8.72 6.56 1.10
C TYR A 302 9.09 7.02 2.52
N LEU A 303 9.71 6.14 3.32
CA LEU A 303 10.16 6.48 4.67
C LEU A 303 11.30 7.49 4.66
N GLN A 304 12.27 7.30 3.77
CA GLN A 304 13.38 8.24 3.59
C GLN A 304 12.86 9.64 3.24
N GLU A 305 11.99 9.74 2.23
CA GLU A 305 11.41 11.01 1.80
C GLU A 305 10.51 11.63 2.86
N SER A 306 9.74 10.82 3.60
CA SER A 306 8.91 11.34 4.70
C SER A 306 9.75 11.97 5.82
N VAL A 307 10.98 11.51 6.04
CA VAL A 307 11.90 12.07 7.04
C VAL A 307 12.60 13.33 6.52
N GLN A 308 13.06 13.29 5.26
CA GLN A 308 13.86 14.36 4.68
C GLN A 308 13.00 15.53 4.17
N GLU A 309 11.85 15.22 3.58
CA GLU A 309 10.97 16.16 2.90
C GLU A 309 9.49 15.86 3.23
N PRO A 310 9.07 15.94 4.51
CA PRO A 310 7.73 15.54 4.95
C PRO A 310 6.59 16.31 4.26
N SER A 311 6.86 17.48 3.66
CA SER A 311 5.87 18.24 2.90
C SER A 311 5.57 17.69 1.52
N LYS A 312 6.33 16.70 1.02
CA LYS A 312 6.03 16.02 -0.25
C LYS A 312 4.83 15.08 -0.14
N VAL A 313 4.48 14.61 1.05
CA VAL A 313 3.32 13.73 1.25
C VAL A 313 2.49 14.27 2.40
N ILE A 314 1.37 14.94 2.07
CA ILE A 314 0.47 15.52 3.06
C ILE A 314 -0.82 14.72 3.16
N LEU A 315 -0.95 14.01 4.27
CA LEU A 315 -2.18 13.32 4.64
C LEU A 315 -3.15 14.23 5.37
N ARG A 316 -4.43 14.11 5.04
CA ARG A 316 -5.51 14.71 5.82
C ARG A 316 -5.64 13.97 7.16
N PRO A 317 -5.76 14.68 8.29
CA PRO A 317 -5.95 14.03 9.59
C PRO A 317 -7.25 13.23 9.60
N LEU A 318 -7.19 11.99 10.11
CA LEU A 318 -8.26 10.99 10.02
C LEU A 318 -9.51 11.28 10.86
N ASN A 319 -9.51 12.35 11.66
CA ASN A 319 -10.68 12.81 12.38
C ASN A 319 -10.52 14.26 12.89
N PRO A 320 -10.74 15.29 12.04
CA PRO A 320 -10.66 16.69 12.50
C PRO A 320 -11.69 16.99 13.61
N ASN A 321 -12.81 16.27 13.61
CA ASN A 321 -13.94 16.50 14.51
C ASN A 321 -13.77 15.93 15.92
N ARG A 322 -12.73 15.13 16.19
CA ARG A 322 -12.43 14.66 17.55
C ARG A 322 -11.68 15.68 18.40
N HIS A 323 -11.15 16.72 17.77
CA HIS A 323 -10.28 17.69 18.42
C HIS A 323 -10.65 19.08 17.95
N TYR A 324 -11.82 19.57 18.34
CA TYR A 324 -12.18 20.98 18.15
C TYR A 324 -11.55 21.83 19.25
N ASP A 325 -11.04 22.99 18.88
CA ASP A 325 -10.82 24.05 19.84
C ASP A 325 -12.17 24.72 20.15
N LYS A 326 -12.81 24.25 21.23
CA LYS A 326 -14.08 24.82 21.72
C LYS A 326 -13.94 26.23 22.27
N SER A 327 -12.72 26.72 22.48
CA SER A 327 -12.45 28.12 22.85
C SER A 327 -12.33 29.04 21.63
N GLY A 328 -12.13 28.46 20.44
CA GLY A 328 -11.96 29.20 19.19
C GLY A 328 -13.27 29.76 18.61
N LYS A 329 -13.14 30.82 17.82
CA LYS A 329 -14.27 31.45 17.10
C LYS A 329 -14.82 30.48 16.06
N ARG A 330 -16.14 30.28 16.08
CA ARG A 330 -16.85 29.45 15.10
C ARG A 330 -16.80 30.06 13.70
N ASP A 331 -16.83 29.20 12.69
CA ASP A 331 -16.96 29.61 11.29
C ASP A 331 -18.39 30.12 10.96
N PRO A 332 -18.64 30.66 9.75
CA PRO A 332 -19.98 31.15 9.36
C PRO A 332 -21.09 30.09 9.39
N HIS A 333 -20.75 28.80 9.41
CA HIS A 333 -21.68 27.68 9.48
C HIS A 333 -21.82 27.14 10.92
N GLY A 334 -21.17 27.78 11.90
CA GLY A 334 -21.26 27.44 13.31
C GLY A 334 -20.32 26.31 13.76
N ALA A 335 -19.39 25.85 12.90
CA ALA A 335 -18.42 24.82 13.28
C ALA A 335 -17.28 25.41 14.12
N TYR A 336 -16.82 24.67 15.13
CA TYR A 336 -15.62 25.05 15.88
C TYR A 336 -14.36 24.84 15.02
N PRO A 337 -13.30 25.63 15.21
CA PRO A 337 -12.04 25.38 14.54
C PRO A 337 -11.41 24.08 15.05
N ASN A 338 -10.60 23.45 14.19
CA ASN A 338 -9.81 22.29 14.60
C ASN A 338 -8.72 22.74 15.58
N ALA A 339 -8.47 21.94 16.61
CA ALA A 339 -7.38 22.13 17.54
C ALA A 339 -6.05 22.00 16.79
N VAL A 340 -5.23 23.04 16.88
CA VAL A 340 -3.98 23.17 16.13
C VAL A 340 -3.04 21.98 16.38
N ALA A 341 -2.99 21.44 17.60
CA ALA A 341 -2.15 20.28 17.93
C ALA A 341 -2.44 19.01 17.12
N TYR A 342 -3.64 18.89 16.53
CA TYR A 342 -4.10 17.68 15.81
C TYR A 342 -4.24 17.89 14.30
N THR A 343 -3.74 19.02 13.79
CA THR A 343 -3.62 19.27 12.35
C THR A 343 -2.19 18.96 11.93
N TRP A 344 -2.01 18.05 10.97
CA TRP A 344 -0.68 17.56 10.56
C TRP A 344 0.01 18.45 9.52
N SER A 345 -0.72 19.38 8.92
CA SER A 345 -0.19 20.36 7.98
C SER A 345 -0.80 21.74 8.20
N VAL A 346 -0.17 22.76 7.63
CA VAL A 346 -0.64 24.15 7.59
C VAL A 346 -0.52 24.70 6.18
N PRO A 347 -1.30 25.73 5.80
CA PRO A 347 -1.02 26.49 4.59
C PRO A 347 0.37 27.15 4.68
N GLY A 348 1.19 26.98 3.66
CA GLY A 348 2.45 27.68 3.45
C GLY A 348 2.23 29.06 2.83
N ALA A 349 3.32 29.82 2.67
CA ALA A 349 3.28 31.17 2.11
C ALA A 349 2.80 31.22 0.64
N ASP A 350 3.00 30.12 -0.10
CA ASP A 350 2.56 29.92 -1.48
C ASP A 350 1.12 29.36 -1.58
N GLY A 351 0.45 29.17 -0.45
CA GLY A 351 -0.88 28.57 -0.37
C GLY A 351 -0.90 27.04 -0.44
N LYS A 352 0.25 26.37 -0.64
CA LYS A 352 0.33 24.90 -0.60
C LYS A 352 0.36 24.39 0.83
N HIS A 353 -0.01 23.14 1.04
CA HIS A 353 0.10 22.55 2.38
C HIS A 353 1.55 22.21 2.71
N MET A 354 1.98 22.60 3.90
CA MET A 354 3.29 22.29 4.47
C MET A 354 3.11 21.40 5.70
N SER A 355 3.94 20.37 5.83
CA SER A 355 3.89 19.48 6.98
C SER A 355 4.28 20.22 8.26
N LYS A 356 3.64 19.86 9.38
CA LYS A 356 4.09 20.29 10.70
C LYS A 356 5.22 19.44 11.27
N MET A 357 5.44 18.26 10.71
CA MET A 357 6.68 17.52 10.95
C MET A 357 7.80 18.31 10.25
N PRO A 358 8.80 18.83 10.99
CA PRO A 358 9.91 19.52 10.36
C PRO A 358 10.75 18.53 9.55
N PRO A 359 11.43 18.98 8.49
CA PRO A 359 12.41 18.14 7.80
C PRO A 359 13.57 17.81 8.74
N PHE A 360 13.95 16.54 8.80
CA PHE A 360 15.12 16.09 9.55
C PHE A 360 16.41 16.22 8.73
N ALA A 361 16.52 17.31 7.95
CA ALA A 361 17.65 17.58 7.06
C ALA A 361 19.00 17.79 7.78
N HIS A 362 18.98 17.94 9.11
CA HIS A 362 20.18 17.99 9.95
C HIS A 362 20.81 16.61 10.18
N LEU A 363 20.08 15.52 9.92
CA LEU A 363 20.62 14.17 10.04
C LEU A 363 21.56 13.87 8.87
N PRO A 364 22.77 13.34 9.12
CA PRO A 364 23.62 12.78 8.08
C PRO A 364 22.90 11.69 7.27
N ALA A 365 23.30 11.50 6.01
CA ALA A 365 22.68 10.49 5.14
C ALA A 365 22.70 9.08 5.76
N ASP A 366 23.82 8.69 6.40
CA ASP A 366 23.94 7.40 7.09
C ASP A 366 22.96 7.26 8.26
N ASP A 367 22.69 8.35 8.99
CA ASP A 367 21.73 8.34 10.09
C ASP A 367 20.28 8.24 9.59
N VAL A 368 19.97 8.89 8.46
CA VAL A 368 18.68 8.68 7.78
C VAL A 368 18.54 7.22 7.34
N ASN A 369 19.59 6.62 6.77
CA ASN A 369 19.58 5.22 6.36
C ASN A 369 19.42 4.27 7.56
N ASN A 370 20.13 4.53 8.67
CA ASN A 370 19.96 3.78 9.92
C ASN A 370 18.52 3.88 10.43
N LEU A 371 17.94 5.08 10.44
CA LEU A 371 16.55 5.31 10.84
C LEU A 371 15.56 4.55 9.95
N VAL A 372 15.71 4.63 8.62
CA VAL A 372 14.86 3.87 7.68
C VAL A 372 15.02 2.36 7.90
N ALA A 373 16.24 1.87 8.10
CA ALA A 373 16.51 0.47 8.42
C ALA A 373 15.75 0.02 9.66
N TYR A 374 15.76 0.83 10.73
CA TYR A 374 14.95 0.57 11.94
C TYR A 374 13.46 0.58 11.65
N LEU A 375 12.92 1.62 11.01
CA LEU A 375 11.49 1.72 10.72
C LEU A 375 11.00 0.53 9.88
N LYS A 376 11.82 0.03 8.94
CA LYS A 376 11.52 -1.18 8.15
C LYS A 376 11.50 -2.46 8.98
N THR A 377 12.11 -2.50 10.16
CA THR A 377 11.95 -3.63 11.10
C THR A 377 10.60 -3.64 11.81
N ILE A 378 9.88 -2.50 11.84
CA ILE A 378 8.62 -2.35 12.55
C ILE A 378 7.47 -2.84 11.67
N LYS A 379 7.28 -4.16 11.66
CA LYS A 379 6.21 -4.86 10.93
C LYS A 379 5.32 -5.54 11.95
N ASP A 380 3.99 -5.38 11.82
CA ASP A 380 2.94 -5.80 12.76
C ASP A 380 3.31 -7.11 13.47
N PRO A 381 3.75 -7.07 14.74
CA PRO A 381 3.76 -8.23 15.58
C PRO A 381 2.34 -8.34 16.15
N LEU A 382 1.70 -9.51 16.06
CA LEU A 382 0.65 -9.78 17.03
C LEU A 382 1.22 -9.48 18.43
N ASN A 383 0.58 -8.51 19.05
CA ASN A 383 0.98 -7.73 20.20
C ASN A 383 1.23 -8.63 21.43
N THR A 384 2.46 -9.06 21.70
CA THR A 384 2.74 -9.86 22.92
C THR A 384 2.69 -9.07 24.21
N LYS A 385 2.55 -7.73 24.18
CA LYS A 385 2.30 -6.91 25.39
C LYS A 385 1.53 -5.64 25.07
N GLY A 386 0.22 -5.66 25.26
CA GLY A 386 -0.57 -4.43 25.20
C GLY A 386 -2.08 -4.59 25.24
N ALA A 387 -2.59 -5.60 25.93
CA ALA A 387 -3.96 -5.58 26.46
C ALA A 387 -3.89 -5.04 27.89
N GLN A 388 -3.90 -3.71 28.03
CA GLN A 388 -4.32 -3.01 29.25
C GLN A 388 -5.11 -1.77 28.85
#